data_AF-A0A8T7KTK8-F1
#
_entry.id   AF-A0A8T7KTK8-F1
#
_cell.length_a   1.000
_cell.length_b   1.000
_cell.length_c   1.000
_cell.angle_alpha   90.00
_cell.angle_beta   90.00
_cell.angle_gamma   90.00
#
_symmetry.space_group_name_H-M   'P 1'
#
loop_
_entity.id
_entity.type
_entity.pdbx_description
1 polymer ?
#
loop_
_entity_poly.entity_id
_entity_poly.type
_entity_poly.pdbx_seq_one_letter_code
_entity_poly.pdbx_strand_id
1 'polypeptide(L)'
;MRQFFDRLILNVPRLFIKQFPYAWFPLVVLWAWPPNFSIAFLLVIILGLVLLWWQSTAWVSHMRREHAPGGGKFYMDRPAVPWGRAVRNVSILLAGSALLSFFIKGQFGLSFWQFFIIVVGFTLSYRDAQFFGYPTVYIITATGIAVYFAPGHLDYRLFFTFKEISRIEKARFQKDQDWDFFARDRDARDGLLLVPKNPNGFSKLIKNVFIVPGNMDAFLGQLPYGYGGTM
;
A
#
# COMPACT_ATOMS: atom_id res chain seq x y z
N MET A 1 -25.00 1.08 -12.53
CA MET A 1 -24.70 0.07 -11.48
C MET A 1 -23.24 0.04 -11.03
N ARG A 2 -22.24 -0.14 -11.91
CA ARG A 2 -20.82 -0.22 -11.50
C ARG A 2 -20.33 0.95 -10.62
N GLN A 3 -20.69 2.19 -10.98
CA GLN A 3 -20.34 3.38 -10.20
C GLN A 3 -20.93 3.39 -8.78
N PHE A 4 -22.13 2.85 -8.61
CA PHE A 4 -22.78 2.74 -7.30
C PHE A 4 -22.01 1.76 -6.41
N PHE A 5 -21.65 0.59 -6.93
CA PHE A 5 -20.88 -0.39 -6.18
C PHE A 5 -19.45 0.08 -5.89
N ASP A 6 -18.81 0.80 -6.82
CA ASP A 6 -17.50 1.43 -6.58
C ASP A 6 -17.58 2.42 -5.41
N ARG A 7 -18.61 3.26 -5.35
CA ARG A 7 -18.80 4.18 -4.22
C ARG A 7 -19.04 3.43 -2.90
N LEU A 8 -19.83 2.35 -2.95
CA LEU A 8 -20.10 1.52 -1.78
C LEU A 8 -18.81 0.92 -1.20
N ILE A 9 -17.96 0.30 -2.01
CA ILE A 9 -16.72 -0.32 -1.53
C ILE A 9 -15.69 0.72 -1.07
N LEU A 10 -15.72 1.94 -1.64
CA LEU A 10 -14.83 3.02 -1.22
C LEU A 10 -15.20 3.57 0.16
N ASN A 11 -16.48 3.50 0.56
CA ASN A 11 -16.97 3.93 1.87
C ASN A 11 -16.69 2.91 2.99
N VAL A 12 -16.40 1.65 2.64
CA VAL A 12 -16.02 0.63 3.64
C VAL A 12 -14.57 0.88 4.09
N PRO A 13 -14.30 1.13 5.38
CA PRO A 13 -12.93 1.33 5.83
C PRO A 13 -12.05 0.10 5.56
N ARG A 14 -10.88 0.31 4.97
CA ARG A 14 -9.92 -0.75 4.62
C ARG A 14 -9.54 -1.62 5.83
N LEU A 15 -9.50 -1.04 7.02
CA LEU A 15 -9.24 -1.75 8.27
C LEU A 15 -10.21 -2.93 8.48
N PHE A 16 -11.50 -2.76 8.20
CA PHE A 16 -12.50 -3.83 8.34
C PHE A 16 -12.26 -4.95 7.33
N ILE A 17 -12.00 -4.61 6.06
CA ILE A 17 -11.74 -5.60 5.00
C ILE A 17 -10.45 -6.37 5.29
N LYS A 18 -9.41 -5.70 5.83
CA LYS A 18 -8.15 -6.33 6.24
C LYS A 18 -8.30 -7.35 7.38
N GLN A 19 -9.42 -7.35 8.12
CA GLN A 19 -9.64 -8.37 9.14
C GLN A 19 -9.88 -9.76 8.55
N PHE A 20 -10.45 -9.82 7.34
CA PHE A 20 -10.93 -11.06 6.73
C PHE A 20 -9.77 -12.01 6.41
N PRO A 21 -8.65 -11.56 5.81
CA PRO A 21 -7.49 -12.44 5.63
C PRO A 21 -6.97 -13.08 6.92
N TYR A 22 -7.12 -12.48 8.11
CA TYR A 22 -6.66 -13.09 9.37
C TYR A 22 -7.44 -14.37 9.76
N ALA A 23 -8.52 -14.70 9.06
CA ALA A 23 -9.17 -16.01 9.12
C ALA A 23 -8.23 -17.19 8.79
N TRP A 24 -7.05 -16.93 8.21
CA TRP A 24 -6.03 -17.97 8.00
C TRP A 24 -5.52 -18.57 9.32
N PHE A 25 -5.53 -17.84 10.43
CA PHE A 25 -5.06 -18.36 11.72
C PHE A 25 -5.93 -19.51 12.24
N PRO A 26 -7.26 -19.34 12.42
CA PRO A 26 -8.12 -20.45 12.82
C PRO A 26 -8.13 -21.60 11.80
N LEU A 27 -7.98 -21.31 10.50
CA LEU A 27 -7.81 -22.35 9.46
C LEU A 27 -6.61 -23.27 9.75
N VAL A 28 -5.49 -22.72 10.19
CA VAL A 28 -4.26 -23.49 10.48
C VAL A 28 -4.37 -24.24 11.81
N VAL A 29 -4.91 -23.58 12.84
CA VAL A 29 -5.10 -24.21 14.17
C VAL A 29 -6.08 -25.39 14.08
N LEU A 30 -7.16 -25.23 13.32
CA LEU A 30 -8.22 -26.23 13.16
C LEU A 30 -8.05 -27.09 11.91
N TRP A 31 -6.86 -27.15 11.30
CA TRP A 31 -6.66 -27.91 10.05
C TRP A 31 -7.16 -29.35 10.15
N ALA A 32 -6.98 -30.00 11.31
CA ALA A 32 -7.39 -31.40 11.53
C ALA A 32 -8.91 -31.60 11.68
N TRP A 33 -9.72 -30.53 11.70
CA TRP A 33 -11.17 -30.58 11.76
C TRP A 33 -11.81 -30.89 10.40
N PRO A 34 -13.12 -31.21 10.36
CA PRO A 34 -13.80 -31.55 9.12
C PRO A 34 -13.57 -30.51 8.00
N PRO A 35 -13.35 -30.95 6.73
CA PRO A 35 -12.99 -30.07 5.62
C PRO A 35 -13.93 -28.86 5.41
N ASN A 36 -15.20 -29.01 5.76
CA ASN A 36 -16.21 -27.96 5.65
C ASN A 36 -15.84 -26.69 6.44
N PHE A 37 -15.20 -26.84 7.61
CA PHE A 37 -14.72 -25.69 8.39
C PHE A 37 -13.61 -24.95 7.67
N SER A 38 -12.62 -25.68 7.14
CA SER A 38 -11.49 -25.11 6.41
C SER A 38 -11.93 -24.37 5.15
N ILE A 39 -12.92 -24.90 4.43
CA ILE A 39 -13.50 -24.26 3.24
C ILE A 39 -14.15 -22.92 3.62
N ALA A 40 -14.91 -22.85 4.72
CA ALA A 40 -15.55 -21.62 5.14
C ALA A 40 -14.52 -20.50 5.42
N PHE A 41 -13.46 -20.79 6.16
CA PHE A 41 -12.39 -19.81 6.40
C PHE A 41 -11.63 -19.43 5.13
N LEU A 42 -11.38 -20.39 4.24
CA LEU A 42 -10.76 -20.11 2.94
C LEU A 42 -11.61 -19.14 2.10
N LEU A 43 -12.93 -19.33 2.07
CA LEU A 43 -13.85 -18.43 1.38
C LEU A 43 -13.82 -17.01 1.98
N VAL A 44 -13.75 -16.89 3.32
CA VAL A 44 -13.61 -15.59 4.00
C VAL A 44 -12.30 -14.89 3.60
N ILE A 45 -11.18 -15.63 3.55
CA ILE A 45 -9.87 -15.09 3.13
C ILE A 45 -9.94 -14.59 1.69
N ILE A 46 -10.45 -15.42 0.77
CA ILE A 46 -10.57 -15.08 -0.65
C ILE A 46 -11.47 -13.85 -0.82
N LEU A 47 -12.61 -13.81 -0.14
CA LEU A 47 -13.51 -12.66 -0.15
C LEU A 47 -12.80 -11.39 0.31
N GLY A 48 -12.07 -11.44 1.43
CA GLY A 48 -11.28 -10.31 1.92
C GLY A 48 -10.27 -9.79 0.90
N LEU A 49 -9.52 -10.69 0.25
CA LEU A 49 -8.54 -10.33 -0.78
C LEU A 49 -9.21 -9.69 -2.01
N VAL A 50 -10.32 -10.26 -2.48
CA VAL A 50 -11.10 -9.73 -3.61
C VAL A 50 -11.65 -8.35 -3.28
N LEU A 51 -12.19 -8.14 -2.07
CA LEU A 51 -12.70 -6.85 -1.64
C LEU A 51 -11.58 -5.79 -1.55
N LEU A 52 -10.39 -6.14 -1.05
CA LEU A 52 -9.24 -5.22 -1.02
C LEU A 52 -8.75 -4.84 -2.43
N TRP A 53 -8.70 -5.81 -3.33
CA TRP A 53 -8.36 -5.58 -4.74
C TRP A 53 -9.41 -4.71 -5.42
N TRP A 54 -10.69 -5.00 -5.20
CA TRP A 54 -11.79 -4.23 -5.74
C TRP A 54 -11.79 -2.80 -5.22
N GLN A 55 -11.56 -2.59 -3.93
CA GLN A 55 -11.46 -1.25 -3.36
C GLN A 55 -10.37 -0.41 -4.02
N SER A 56 -9.19 -1.00 -4.25
CA SER A 56 -8.08 -0.32 -4.95
C SER A 56 -8.44 0.02 -6.40
N THR A 57 -9.05 -0.91 -7.13
CA THR A 57 -9.45 -0.69 -8.53
C THR A 57 -10.59 0.32 -8.66
N ALA A 58 -11.55 0.30 -7.73
CA ALA A 58 -12.63 1.28 -7.64
C ALA A 58 -12.08 2.69 -7.43
N TRP A 59 -11.05 2.84 -6.58
CA TRP A 59 -10.41 4.13 -6.33
C TRP A 59 -9.72 4.68 -7.59
N VAL A 60 -8.91 3.85 -8.27
CA VAL A 60 -8.26 4.22 -9.53
C VAL A 60 -9.30 4.61 -10.60
N SER A 61 -10.41 3.86 -10.68
CA SER A 61 -11.48 4.15 -11.63
C SER A 61 -12.21 5.46 -11.29
N HIS A 62 -12.44 5.73 -10.02
CA HIS A 62 -13.00 6.99 -9.54
C HIS A 62 -12.10 8.18 -9.92
N MET A 63 -10.80 8.10 -9.64
CA MET A 63 -9.82 9.12 -10.03
C MET A 63 -9.81 9.38 -11.53
N ARG A 64 -9.88 8.31 -12.35
CA ARG A 64 -9.93 8.46 -13.81
C ARG A 64 -11.19 9.19 -14.27
N ARG A 65 -12.35 8.82 -13.74
CA ARG A 65 -13.64 9.42 -14.15
C ARG A 65 -13.73 10.90 -13.79
N GLU A 66 -13.22 11.27 -12.63
CA GLU A 66 -13.36 12.63 -12.11
C GLU A 66 -12.28 13.58 -12.64
N HIS A 67 -11.03 13.11 -12.75
CA HIS A 67 -9.88 13.96 -13.05
C HIS A 67 -9.25 13.73 -14.43
N ALA A 68 -9.76 12.76 -15.19
CA ALA A 68 -9.39 12.50 -16.59
C ALA A 68 -10.59 12.09 -17.47
N PRO A 69 -11.67 12.90 -17.54
CA PRO A 69 -12.83 12.58 -18.37
C PRO A 69 -12.45 12.52 -19.86
N GLY A 70 -13.17 11.69 -20.63
CA GLY A 70 -13.02 11.62 -22.09
C GLY A 70 -11.71 11.01 -22.60
N GLY A 71 -10.94 10.31 -21.76
CA GLY A 71 -9.63 9.76 -22.15
C GLY A 71 -8.48 10.76 -22.01
N GLY A 72 -8.66 11.82 -21.21
CA GLY A 72 -7.60 12.76 -20.86
C GLY A 72 -6.41 12.11 -20.16
N LYS A 73 -5.35 12.90 -19.92
CA LYS A 73 -4.08 12.44 -19.35
C LYS A 73 -4.30 11.64 -18.06
N PHE A 74 -3.81 10.40 -18.05
CA PHE A 74 -3.90 9.49 -16.90
C PHE A 74 -2.67 8.58 -16.86
N TYR A 75 -1.62 9.06 -16.22
CA TYR A 75 -0.40 8.29 -16.02
C TYR A 75 -0.41 7.69 -14.61
N MET A 76 -0.06 6.40 -14.51
CA MET A 76 -0.03 5.67 -13.25
C MET A 76 1.37 5.13 -13.02
N ASP A 77 1.97 5.52 -11.90
CA ASP A 77 3.25 5.00 -11.45
C ASP A 77 3.06 4.10 -10.22
N ARG A 78 3.72 2.95 -10.25
CA ARG A 78 3.70 1.94 -9.19
C ARG A 78 5.13 1.52 -8.89
N PRO A 79 5.77 2.09 -7.85
CA PRO A 79 7.12 1.71 -7.46
C PRO A 79 7.24 0.19 -7.29
N ALA A 80 8.27 -0.39 -7.90
CA ALA A 80 8.49 -1.83 -7.89
C ALA A 80 8.79 -2.36 -6.47
N VAL A 81 8.52 -3.64 -6.24
CA VAL A 81 8.93 -4.33 -5.01
C VAL A 81 10.46 -4.46 -5.03
N PRO A 82 11.18 -4.10 -3.95
CA PRO A 82 12.61 -4.37 -3.83
C PRO A 82 12.85 -5.88 -3.58
N TRP A 83 12.69 -6.69 -4.62
CA TRP A 83 12.68 -8.16 -4.53
C TRP A 83 13.92 -8.75 -3.84
N GLY A 84 15.11 -8.16 -4.06
CA GLY A 84 16.33 -8.63 -3.38
C GLY A 84 16.24 -8.54 -1.85
N ARG A 85 15.70 -7.44 -1.32
CA ARG A 85 15.49 -7.27 0.13
C ARG A 85 14.35 -8.16 0.62
N ALA A 86 13.26 -8.24 -0.15
CA ALA A 86 12.10 -9.06 0.18
C ALA A 86 12.48 -10.55 0.32
N VAL A 87 13.18 -11.10 -0.68
CA VAL A 87 13.65 -12.49 -0.68
C VAL A 87 14.54 -12.77 0.53
N ARG A 88 15.56 -11.93 0.77
CA ARG A 88 16.44 -12.08 1.92
C ARG A 88 15.67 -12.10 3.25
N ASN A 89 14.77 -11.14 3.45
CA ASN A 89 14.00 -11.04 4.68
C ASN A 89 13.06 -12.25 4.85
N VAL A 90 12.41 -12.70 3.78
CA VAL A 90 11.56 -13.90 3.80
C VAL A 90 12.39 -15.15 4.09
N SER A 91 13.57 -15.31 3.50
CA SER A 91 14.46 -16.45 3.80
C SER A 91 14.87 -16.50 5.27
N ILE A 92 15.21 -15.35 5.87
CA ILE A 92 15.53 -15.25 7.31
C ILE A 92 14.31 -15.63 8.15
N LEU A 93 13.12 -15.13 7.78
CA LEU A 93 11.87 -15.49 8.45
C LEU A 93 11.61 -16.99 8.40
N LEU A 94 11.75 -17.62 7.24
CA LEU A 94 11.53 -19.06 7.08
C LEU A 94 12.52 -19.87 7.93
N ALA A 95 13.81 -19.52 7.91
CA ALA A 95 14.83 -20.20 8.72
C ALA A 95 14.56 -20.05 10.22
N GLY A 96 14.29 -18.82 10.69
CA GLY A 96 13.98 -18.55 12.10
C GLY A 96 12.69 -19.22 12.55
N SER A 97 11.66 -19.24 11.70
CA SER A 97 10.38 -19.90 12.00
C SER A 97 10.54 -21.41 12.06
N ALA A 98 11.32 -22.02 11.16
CA ALA A 98 11.60 -23.46 11.21
C ALA A 98 12.32 -23.85 12.50
N LEU A 99 13.33 -23.06 12.90
CA LEU A 99 14.06 -23.27 14.14
C LEU A 99 13.14 -23.13 15.37
N LEU A 100 12.34 -22.06 15.43
CA LEU A 100 11.39 -21.85 16.52
C LEU A 100 10.36 -22.99 16.61
N SER A 101 9.76 -23.38 15.49
CA SER A 101 8.81 -24.48 15.40
C SER A 101 9.40 -25.82 15.80
N PHE A 102 10.68 -26.05 15.53
CA PHE A 102 11.37 -27.26 15.98
C PHE A 102 11.46 -27.35 17.50
N PHE A 103 11.70 -26.23 18.19
CA PHE A 103 11.80 -26.19 19.65
C PHE A 103 10.44 -26.31 20.36
N ILE A 104 9.36 -25.79 19.76
CA ILE A 104 8.03 -25.76 20.37
C ILE A 104 7.10 -26.86 19.85
N LYS A 105 7.55 -27.73 18.94
CA LYS A 105 6.73 -28.82 18.40
C LYS A 105 6.12 -29.66 19.53
N GLY A 106 4.83 -29.96 19.43
CA GLY A 106 4.10 -30.73 20.44
C GLY A 106 3.64 -29.93 21.66
N GLN A 107 4.09 -28.68 21.83
CA GLN A 107 3.48 -27.77 22.80
C GLN A 107 2.07 -27.39 22.34
N PHE A 108 1.15 -27.19 23.29
CA PHE A 108 -0.24 -26.83 23.02
C PHE A 108 -1.00 -27.79 22.07
N GLY A 109 -0.49 -29.02 21.86
CA GLY A 109 -1.08 -30.01 20.96
C GLY A 109 -0.91 -29.69 19.46
N LEU A 110 -0.06 -28.73 19.09
CA LEU A 110 0.15 -28.33 17.70
C LEU A 110 1.37 -29.02 17.09
N SER A 111 1.24 -29.38 15.81
CA SER A 111 2.32 -29.96 15.01
C SER A 111 3.36 -28.91 14.61
N PHE A 112 4.54 -29.39 14.19
CA PHE A 112 5.59 -28.54 13.61
C PHE A 112 5.05 -27.62 12.51
N TRP A 113 4.27 -28.16 11.57
CA TRP A 113 3.73 -27.41 10.44
C TRP A 113 2.74 -26.34 10.87
N GLN A 114 1.91 -26.62 11.86
CA GLN A 114 0.98 -25.62 12.40
C GLN A 114 1.74 -24.46 13.03
N PHE A 115 2.73 -24.73 13.89
CA PHE A 115 3.57 -23.66 14.45
C PHE A 115 4.32 -22.89 13.37
N PHE A 116 4.90 -23.59 12.40
CA PHE A 116 5.65 -22.96 11.32
C PHE A 116 4.79 -21.99 10.52
N ILE A 117 3.61 -22.44 10.09
CA ILE A 117 2.68 -21.60 9.33
C ILE A 117 2.16 -20.45 10.20
N ILE A 118 1.90 -20.67 11.50
CA ILE A 118 1.47 -19.61 12.41
C ILE A 118 2.54 -18.52 12.52
N VAL A 119 3.79 -18.88 12.77
CA VAL A 119 4.88 -17.89 12.95
C VAL A 119 5.12 -17.13 11.64
N VAL A 120 5.25 -17.85 10.51
CA VAL A 120 5.46 -17.25 9.19
C VAL A 120 4.26 -16.37 8.81
N GLY A 121 3.06 -16.93 8.88
CA GLY A 121 1.81 -16.27 8.49
C GLY A 121 1.54 -15.02 9.32
N PHE A 122 1.75 -15.08 10.64
CA PHE A 122 1.55 -13.92 11.51
C PHE A 122 2.56 -12.83 11.21
N THR A 123 3.84 -13.20 11.04
CA THR A 123 4.90 -12.23 10.75
C THR A 123 4.69 -11.59 9.39
N LEU A 124 4.36 -12.35 8.34
CA LEU A 124 4.07 -11.82 7.01
C LEU A 124 2.80 -10.96 7.00
N SER A 125 1.74 -11.33 7.74
CA SER A 125 0.48 -10.58 7.75
C SER A 125 0.58 -9.27 8.54
N TYR A 126 1.40 -9.23 9.60
CA TYR A 126 1.52 -8.06 10.47
C TYR A 126 2.65 -7.11 10.03
N ARG A 127 3.73 -7.67 9.49
CA ARG A 127 4.89 -6.92 9.02
C ARG A 127 5.03 -6.96 7.50
N ASP A 128 3.93 -7.18 6.76
CA ASP A 128 3.87 -7.23 5.29
C ASP A 128 4.69 -6.12 4.63
N ALA A 129 4.56 -4.90 5.16
CA ALA A 129 5.28 -3.74 4.70
C ALA A 129 6.79 -3.74 4.93
N GLN A 130 7.28 -4.46 5.95
CA GLN A 130 8.72 -4.62 6.17
C GLN A 130 9.35 -5.60 5.17
N PHE A 131 8.55 -6.53 4.62
CA PHE A 131 9.01 -7.49 3.62
C PHE A 131 8.84 -6.97 2.20
N PHE A 132 7.67 -6.39 1.89
CA PHE A 132 7.28 -6.04 0.52
C PHE A 132 7.16 -4.53 0.28
N GLY A 133 7.31 -3.71 1.31
CA GLY A 133 7.00 -2.28 1.28
C GLY A 133 5.48 -2.03 1.28
N TYR A 134 5.11 -0.76 1.33
CA TYR A 134 3.70 -0.36 1.26
C TYR A 134 3.23 -0.23 -0.20
N PRO A 135 2.01 -0.69 -0.54
CA PRO A 135 1.45 -0.40 -1.85
C PRO A 135 1.26 1.12 -1.95
N THR A 136 2.12 1.73 -2.75
CA THR A 136 2.08 3.16 -3.08
C THR A 136 1.79 3.26 -4.57
N VAL A 137 0.82 4.09 -4.90
CA VAL A 137 0.40 4.34 -6.27
C VAL A 137 0.30 5.84 -6.44
N TYR A 138 1.00 6.36 -7.42
CA TYR A 138 0.88 7.76 -7.82
C TYR A 138 0.14 7.81 -9.15
N ILE A 139 -0.80 8.74 -9.28
CA ILE A 139 -1.55 8.95 -10.51
C ILE A 139 -1.44 10.41 -10.89
N ILE A 140 -0.91 10.68 -12.07
CA ILE A 140 -0.94 12.02 -12.66
C ILE A 140 -2.15 12.09 -13.58
N THR A 141 -2.99 13.10 -13.32
CA THR A 141 -4.20 13.38 -14.09
C THR A 141 -4.06 14.72 -14.80
N ALA A 142 -5.09 15.15 -15.53
CA ALA A 142 -5.09 16.49 -16.13
C ALA A 142 -5.15 17.62 -15.07
N THR A 143 -5.69 17.33 -13.88
CA THR A 143 -6.02 18.35 -12.87
C THR A 143 -5.14 18.32 -11.62
N GLY A 144 -4.42 17.22 -11.39
CA GLY A 144 -3.57 17.06 -10.21
C GLY A 144 -2.90 15.69 -10.10
N ILE A 145 -2.32 15.44 -8.92
CA ILE A 145 -1.62 14.22 -8.55
C ILE A 145 -2.41 13.51 -7.45
N ALA A 146 -2.82 12.27 -7.71
CA ALA A 146 -3.40 11.40 -6.70
C ALA A 146 -2.31 10.52 -6.08
N VAL A 147 -2.37 10.35 -4.76
CA VAL A 147 -1.50 9.46 -4.00
C VAL A 147 -2.39 8.47 -3.26
N TYR A 148 -2.24 7.19 -3.59
CA TYR A 148 -2.78 6.11 -2.80
C TYR A 148 -1.66 5.41 -2.06
N PHE A 149 -1.72 5.48 -0.74
CA PHE A 149 -0.71 4.96 0.16
C PHE A 149 -1.40 4.25 1.32
N ALA A 150 -1.22 2.93 1.42
CA ALA A 150 -1.89 2.15 2.46
C ALA A 150 -0.88 1.46 3.39
N PRO A 151 -0.34 2.18 4.40
CA PRO A 151 0.63 1.60 5.30
C PRO A 151 -0.02 0.79 6.43
N GLY A 152 0.22 -0.53 6.43
CA GLY A 152 -0.36 -1.42 7.43
C GLY A 152 -1.90 -1.28 7.42
N HIS A 153 -2.47 -0.75 8.50
CA HIS A 153 -3.93 -0.60 8.64
C HIS A 153 -4.48 0.74 8.15
N LEU A 154 -3.62 1.70 7.82
CA LEU A 154 -4.01 3.03 7.39
C LEU A 154 -4.24 3.04 5.88
N ASP A 155 -5.17 3.90 5.43
CA ASP A 155 -5.54 4.05 4.03
C ASP A 155 -5.56 5.54 3.69
N TYR A 156 -4.47 6.02 3.10
CA TYR A 156 -4.36 7.40 2.63
C TYR A 156 -4.69 7.45 1.15
N ARG A 157 -5.79 8.12 0.85
CA ARG A 157 -6.28 8.43 -0.50
C ARG A 157 -6.28 9.94 -0.66
N LEU A 158 -5.17 10.47 -1.14
CA LEU A 158 -4.95 11.90 -1.25
C LEU A 158 -5.04 12.33 -2.72
N PHE A 159 -5.56 13.53 -2.95
CA PHE A 159 -5.57 14.17 -4.25
C PHE A 159 -5.10 15.61 -4.09
N PHE A 160 -4.03 15.98 -4.78
CA PHE A 160 -3.45 17.32 -4.76
C PHE A 160 -3.66 17.97 -6.12
N THR A 161 -4.42 19.06 -6.16
CA THR A 161 -4.66 19.76 -7.42
C THR A 161 -3.41 20.54 -7.84
N PHE A 162 -3.17 20.67 -9.15
CA PHE A 162 -2.07 21.52 -9.63
C PHE A 162 -2.24 22.99 -9.22
N LYS A 163 -3.47 23.44 -8.97
CA LYS A 163 -3.72 24.79 -8.45
C LYS A 163 -3.15 24.99 -7.05
N GLU A 164 -3.08 23.95 -6.23
CA GLU A 164 -2.54 23.99 -4.86
C GLU A 164 -1.01 23.78 -4.81
N ILE A 165 -0.45 23.10 -5.81
CA ILE A 165 0.99 22.81 -5.89
C ILE A 165 1.71 24.02 -6.48
N SER A 166 2.68 24.58 -5.74
CA SER A 166 3.52 25.68 -6.23
C SER A 166 4.56 25.19 -7.22
N ARG A 167 5.28 24.12 -6.85
CA ARG A 167 6.33 23.51 -7.65
C ARG A 167 6.60 22.08 -7.19
N ILE A 168 7.24 21.31 -8.06
CA ILE A 168 7.69 19.94 -7.78
C ILE A 168 9.18 19.92 -8.07
N GLU A 169 9.98 19.58 -7.05
CA GLU A 169 11.44 19.60 -7.14
C GLU A 169 12.04 18.25 -6.75
N LYS A 170 13.13 17.87 -7.43
CA LYS A 170 13.94 16.72 -7.01
C LYS A 170 14.62 17.09 -5.70
N ALA A 171 14.37 16.31 -4.66
CA ALA A 171 14.89 16.59 -3.33
C ALA A 171 15.38 15.32 -2.65
N ARG A 172 16.26 15.52 -1.67
CA ARG A 172 16.62 14.49 -0.69
C ARG A 172 15.74 14.62 0.54
N PHE A 173 15.13 13.51 0.96
CA PHE A 173 14.30 13.43 2.15
C PHE A 173 15.06 13.90 3.39
N GLN A 174 14.48 14.85 4.12
CA GLN A 174 14.99 15.35 5.38
C GLN A 174 13.88 15.25 6.43
N LYS A 175 14.09 14.40 7.44
CA LYS A 175 13.09 14.10 8.47
C LYS A 175 12.70 15.33 9.30
N ASP A 176 13.63 16.26 9.50
CA ASP A 176 13.44 17.43 10.38
C ASP A 176 12.81 18.64 9.67
N GLN A 177 12.36 18.49 8.42
CA GLN A 177 11.75 19.57 7.65
C GLN A 177 10.22 19.55 7.61
N ASP A 178 9.56 18.85 8.55
CA ASP A 178 8.09 18.68 8.59
C ASP A 178 7.50 18.16 7.25
N TRP A 179 8.18 17.21 6.60
CA TRP A 179 7.70 16.60 5.36
C TRP A 179 6.86 15.37 5.64
N ASP A 180 5.68 15.32 5.05
CA ASP A 180 4.89 14.10 4.99
C ASP A 180 5.44 13.17 3.92
N PHE A 181 5.88 11.99 4.36
CA PHE A 181 6.54 11.01 3.52
C PHE A 181 5.55 9.96 3.02
N PHE A 182 5.31 9.94 1.71
CA PHE A 182 4.44 8.98 1.04
C PHE A 182 5.26 8.19 0.02
N ALA A 183 5.99 7.17 0.50
CA ALA A 183 6.76 6.29 -0.35
C ALA A 183 6.64 4.82 0.06
N ARG A 184 6.88 3.95 -0.93
CA ARG A 184 6.87 2.50 -0.74
C ARG A 184 7.92 2.01 0.26
N ASP A 185 9.12 2.58 0.19
CA ASP A 185 10.26 2.26 1.05
C ASP A 185 10.49 3.39 2.05
N ARG A 186 10.67 3.07 3.33
CA ARG A 186 10.94 4.05 4.40
C ARG A 186 12.36 4.63 4.32
N ASP A 187 13.27 3.92 3.65
CA ASP A 187 14.68 4.32 3.52
C ASP A 187 14.95 5.14 2.25
N ALA A 188 13.91 5.44 1.46
CA ALA A 188 14.09 6.18 0.23
C ALA A 188 14.53 7.63 0.51
N ARG A 189 15.72 7.97 0.02
CA ARG A 189 16.35 9.28 0.24
C ARG A 189 16.09 10.25 -0.89
N ASP A 190 16.13 9.81 -2.14
CA ASP A 190 15.90 10.69 -3.29
C ASP A 190 14.46 10.54 -3.78
N GLY A 191 13.83 11.65 -4.14
CA GLY A 191 12.43 11.69 -4.56
C GLY A 191 12.00 13.06 -5.05
N LEU A 192 10.70 13.30 -5.05
CA LEU A 192 10.09 14.56 -5.44
C LEU A 192 9.39 15.20 -4.24
N LEU A 193 9.69 16.48 -4.00
CA LEU A 193 9.01 17.30 -3.01
C LEU A 193 7.92 18.13 -3.69
N LEU A 194 6.68 17.93 -3.25
CA LEU A 194 5.52 18.74 -3.62
C LEU A 194 5.38 19.85 -2.59
N VAL A 195 5.59 21.09 -3.05
CA VAL A 195 5.52 22.29 -2.21
C VAL A 195 4.16 22.99 -2.43
N PRO A 196 3.40 23.31 -1.38
CA PRO A 196 2.11 24.01 -1.49
C PRO A 196 2.31 25.48 -1.86
N LYS A 197 1.29 26.12 -2.45
CA LYS A 197 1.29 27.58 -2.70
C LYS A 197 1.02 28.41 -1.44
N ASN A 198 0.33 27.86 -0.45
CA ASN A 198 -0.09 28.58 0.76
C ASN A 198 0.81 28.16 1.95
N PRO A 199 1.18 29.08 2.86
CA PRO A 199 1.87 28.75 4.11
C PRO A 199 1.18 27.68 4.98
N ASN A 200 -0.14 27.49 4.84
CA ASN A 200 -0.91 26.47 5.57
C ASN A 200 -0.94 25.08 4.90
N GLY A 201 0.03 24.75 4.06
CA GLY A 201 0.15 23.40 3.50
C GLY A 201 -0.92 23.05 2.45
N PHE A 202 -0.97 21.78 2.07
CA PHE A 202 -2.16 21.19 1.44
C PHE A 202 -3.31 21.08 2.44
N SER A 203 -2.99 20.94 3.73
CA SER A 203 -3.93 21.05 4.84
C SER A 203 -3.18 21.48 6.10
N LYS A 204 -3.92 21.81 7.18
CA LYS A 204 -3.32 22.11 8.50
C LYS A 204 -2.38 21.01 9.01
N LEU A 205 -2.59 19.77 8.58
CA LEU A 205 -1.81 18.60 8.99
C LEU A 205 -0.71 18.26 7.99
N ILE A 206 -0.83 18.69 6.73
CA ILE A 206 0.07 18.32 5.65
C ILE A 206 0.72 19.57 5.08
N LYS A 207 1.99 19.80 5.45
CA LYS A 207 2.75 20.98 5.02
C LYS A 207 3.39 20.75 3.66
N ASN A 208 4.31 19.81 3.57
CA ASN A 208 5.00 19.43 2.33
C ASN A 208 4.86 17.92 2.13
N VAL A 209 4.82 17.48 0.87
CA VAL A 209 4.62 16.07 0.54
C VAL A 209 5.81 15.56 -0.23
N PHE A 210 6.52 14.58 0.34
CA PHE A 210 7.61 13.88 -0.32
C PHE A 210 7.12 12.56 -0.89
N ILE A 211 7.25 12.40 -2.21
CA ILE A 211 6.91 11.16 -2.94
C ILE A 211 8.15 10.57 -3.60
N VAL A 212 8.12 9.26 -3.82
CA VAL A 212 9.22 8.56 -4.48
C VAL A 212 8.64 7.72 -5.62
N PRO A 213 8.51 8.30 -6.83
CA PRO A 213 8.11 7.56 -8.02
C PRO A 213 9.12 6.48 -8.39
N GLY A 214 8.68 5.42 -9.06
CA GLY A 214 9.55 4.35 -9.55
C GLY A 214 10.56 4.83 -10.60
N ASN A 215 10.16 5.80 -11.43
CA ASN A 215 11.04 6.50 -12.36
C ASN A 215 10.72 8.00 -12.30
N MET A 216 11.63 8.78 -11.68
CA MET A 216 11.43 10.22 -11.48
C MET A 216 11.35 10.98 -12.81
N ASP A 217 12.19 10.65 -13.80
CA ASP A 217 12.21 11.38 -15.07
C ASP A 217 10.97 11.11 -15.91
N ALA A 218 10.53 9.84 -15.96
CA ALA A 218 9.27 9.48 -16.60
C ALA A 218 8.08 10.15 -15.89
N PHE A 219 8.09 10.21 -14.55
CA PHE A 219 7.06 10.89 -13.78
C PHE A 219 7.01 12.40 -14.08
N LEU A 220 8.16 13.07 -14.09
CA LEU A 220 8.27 14.49 -14.39
C LEU A 220 7.85 14.82 -15.84
N GLY A 221 8.20 13.96 -16.80
CA GLY A 221 7.75 14.09 -18.20
C GLY A 221 6.24 13.99 -18.38
N GLN A 222 5.53 13.47 -17.38
CA GLN A 222 4.07 13.38 -17.35
C GLN A 222 3.42 14.56 -16.60
N LEU A 223 4.17 15.53 -16.09
CA LEU A 223 3.59 16.73 -15.50
C LEU A 223 3.18 17.75 -16.58
N PRO A 224 2.26 18.68 -16.28
CA PRO A 224 2.02 19.84 -17.12
C PRO A 224 3.27 20.74 -17.19
N TYR A 225 3.38 21.54 -18.26
CA TYR A 225 4.46 22.50 -18.43
C TYR A 225 4.56 23.44 -17.21
N GLY A 226 5.79 23.70 -16.73
CA GLY A 226 6.06 24.57 -15.58
C GLY A 226 6.08 23.89 -14.20
N TYR A 227 5.71 22.60 -14.09
CA TYR A 227 5.80 21.85 -12.83
C TYR A 227 7.07 21.00 -12.69
N GLY A 228 7.69 20.59 -13.81
CA GLY A 228 8.97 19.90 -13.81
C GLY A 228 10.11 20.90 -13.72
N GLY A 229 10.64 21.11 -12.51
CA GLY A 229 11.82 21.95 -12.33
C GLY A 229 13.07 21.23 -12.82
N THR A 230 13.58 21.63 -13.99
CA THR A 230 15.03 21.65 -14.22
C THR A 230 15.58 22.89 -13.53
N MET A 231 16.34 22.70 -12.45
CA MET A 231 17.48 23.57 -12.18
C MET A 231 18.71 22.91 -12.79
#